data_AF-A0A7X0Y237-F1
#
_entry.id   AF-A0A7X0Y237-F1
#
_cell.length_a   1.000
_cell.length_b   1.000
_cell.length_c   1.000
_cell.angle_alpha   90.00
_cell.angle_beta   90.00
_cell.angle_gamma   90.00
#
_symmetry.space_group_name_H-M   'P 1'
#
loop_
_entity.id
_entity.type
_entity.pdbx_description
1 polymer ?
#
loop_
_entity_poly.entity_id
_entity_poly.type
_entity_poly.pdbx_seq_one_letter_code
_entity_poly.pdbx_strand_id
1 'polypeptide(L)'
;MKKSFQILLSVCLILALSACSTAPNGLNDNKNASPDKTADELATQLIQAVFDKDATSMKKNTVGNQPLDLPTYTSAYQEIVKSKDYLYGAYYQKDKIYYLFTFIDKEKPEKLELTLQKVDNTWKLMALTPWNTDGTDLTEKEIYNKIGKGTGDDIRIFERGANFMRI
;
A
#
# COMPACT_ATOMS: atom_id res chain seq x y z
N MET A 1 -17.14 32.22 -48.46
CA MET A 1 -16.42 32.08 -47.18
C MET A 1 -17.40 31.58 -46.12
N LYS A 2 -16.93 30.81 -45.13
CA LYS A 2 -17.68 30.14 -44.03
C LYS A 2 -18.07 28.67 -44.29
N LYS A 3 -17.12 27.73 -44.12
CA LYS A 3 -17.43 26.33 -43.70
C LYS A 3 -16.28 25.64 -42.93
N SER A 4 -15.14 26.28 -42.70
CA SER A 4 -13.95 25.63 -42.12
C SER A 4 -13.70 25.93 -40.63
N PHE A 5 -14.54 26.73 -39.96
CA PHE A 5 -14.24 27.20 -38.59
C PHE A 5 -14.99 26.47 -37.45
N GLN A 6 -15.87 25.50 -37.75
CA GLN A 6 -16.63 24.79 -36.71
C GLN A 6 -16.04 23.43 -36.30
N ILE A 7 -15.06 22.90 -37.03
CA ILE A 7 -14.49 21.57 -36.71
C ILE A 7 -13.33 21.70 -35.71
N LEU A 8 -12.65 22.84 -35.65
CA LEU A 8 -11.52 23.03 -34.73
C LEU A 8 -11.95 23.26 -33.27
N LEU A 9 -13.19 23.73 -33.01
CA LEU A 9 -13.63 24.01 -31.64
C LEU A 9 -14.13 22.77 -30.90
N SER A 10 -14.56 21.73 -31.61
CA SER A 10 -15.10 20.51 -30.99
C SER A 10 -14.02 19.52 -30.56
N VAL A 11 -12.79 19.62 -31.09
CA VAL A 11 -11.68 18.72 -30.70
C VAL A 11 -11.03 19.18 -29.39
N CYS A 12 -11.04 20.49 -29.10
CA CYS A 12 -10.50 21.00 -27.83
C CYS A 12 -11.41 20.68 -26.63
N LEU A 13 -12.72 20.49 -26.82
CA LEU A 13 -13.65 20.22 -25.72
C LEU A 13 -13.58 18.76 -25.24
N ILE A 14 -13.15 17.83 -26.09
CA ILE A 14 -13.02 16.40 -25.73
C ILE A 14 -11.75 16.15 -24.91
N LEU A 15 -10.70 16.97 -25.09
CA LEU A 15 -9.47 16.88 -24.30
C LEU A 15 -9.57 17.55 -22.92
N ALA A 16 -10.59 18.37 -22.68
CA ALA A 16 -10.83 18.99 -21.38
C ALA A 16 -11.62 18.10 -20.39
N LEU A 17 -12.26 17.04 -20.88
CA LEU A 17 -13.08 16.14 -20.04
C LEU A 17 -12.32 14.92 -19.49
N SER A 18 -11.06 14.72 -19.89
CA SER A 18 -10.21 13.63 -19.37
C SER A 18 -9.46 14.01 -18.08
N ALA A 19 -9.55 15.26 -17.64
CA ALA A 19 -8.87 15.77 -16.45
C ALA A 19 -9.82 15.95 -15.26
N CYS A 20 -10.72 14.99 -15.05
CA CYS A 20 -11.40 14.80 -13.77
C CYS A 20 -10.98 13.44 -13.18
N SER A 21 -9.67 13.22 -13.03
CA SER A 21 -9.17 12.22 -12.08
C SER A 21 -9.12 12.88 -10.71
N THR A 22 -10.29 12.97 -10.07
CA THR A 22 -10.32 13.04 -8.62
C THR A 22 -11.29 11.96 -8.19
N ALA A 23 -10.77 10.87 -7.61
CA ALA A 23 -11.60 10.11 -6.68
C ALA A 23 -12.21 11.15 -5.71
N PRO A 24 -13.48 11.00 -5.29
CA PRO A 24 -14.28 12.03 -4.61
C PRO A 24 -13.70 12.61 -3.29
N ASN A 25 -12.49 12.21 -2.92
CA ASN A 25 -11.78 12.42 -1.68
C ASN A 25 -10.27 12.77 -1.91
N GLY A 26 -9.87 13.08 -3.14
CA GLY A 26 -8.49 13.51 -3.46
C GLY A 26 -7.46 12.38 -3.44
N LEU A 27 -7.92 11.14 -3.53
CA LEU A 27 -7.09 9.95 -3.55
C LEU A 27 -6.87 9.47 -4.98
N ASN A 28 -5.72 8.86 -5.23
CA ASN A 28 -5.37 8.36 -6.56
C ASN A 28 -5.67 6.87 -6.64
N ASP A 29 -6.30 6.43 -7.72
CA ASP A 29 -6.49 5.01 -8.04
C ASP A 29 -5.42 4.49 -9.01
N ASN A 30 -4.51 5.35 -9.49
CA ASN A 30 -3.37 4.92 -10.30
C ASN A 30 -2.43 4.07 -9.45
N LYS A 31 -2.58 2.76 -9.64
CA LYS A 31 -1.59 1.77 -9.27
C LYS A 31 -0.36 1.99 -10.15
N ASN A 32 0.64 2.67 -9.62
CA ASN A 32 1.94 2.76 -10.29
C ASN A 32 2.56 1.36 -10.39
N ALA A 33 3.26 1.08 -11.50
CA ALA A 33 3.97 -0.17 -11.66
C ALA A 33 5.01 -0.36 -10.54
N SER A 34 5.07 -1.56 -9.98
CA SER A 34 6.04 -1.90 -8.95
C SER A 34 7.46 -1.92 -9.50
N PRO A 35 8.43 -1.32 -8.80
CA PRO A 35 9.84 -1.45 -9.15
C PRO A 35 10.41 -2.85 -8.86
N ASP A 36 9.78 -3.67 -8.00
CA ASP A 36 10.20 -5.03 -7.70
C ASP A 36 9.02 -5.95 -7.32
N LYS A 37 8.44 -6.60 -8.33
CA LYS A 37 7.29 -7.50 -8.15
C LYS A 37 7.56 -8.67 -7.20
N THR A 38 8.81 -9.14 -7.14
CA THR A 38 9.19 -10.26 -6.25
C THR A 38 9.09 -9.86 -4.79
N ALA A 39 9.51 -8.62 -4.47
CA ALA A 39 9.39 -8.07 -3.13
C ALA A 39 7.91 -7.96 -2.71
N ASP A 40 7.05 -7.50 -3.61
CA ASP A 40 5.63 -7.30 -3.30
C ASP A 40 4.87 -8.61 -3.09
N GLU A 41 5.17 -9.63 -3.91
CA GLU A 41 4.60 -10.96 -3.75
C GLU A 41 5.01 -11.56 -2.40
N LEU A 42 6.29 -11.43 -2.03
CA LEU A 42 6.80 -11.86 -0.74
C LEU A 42 6.13 -11.11 0.42
N ALA A 43 6.04 -9.78 0.34
CA ALA A 43 5.40 -8.96 1.37
C ALA A 43 3.93 -9.35 1.57
N THR A 44 3.19 -9.57 0.48
CA THR A 44 1.78 -9.99 0.53
C THR A 44 1.64 -11.37 1.19
N GLN A 45 2.51 -12.32 0.86
CA GLN A 45 2.52 -13.64 1.49
C GLN A 45 2.82 -13.57 2.99
N LEU A 46 3.79 -12.74 3.39
CA LEU A 46 4.15 -12.57 4.79
C LEU A 46 3.05 -11.88 5.60
N ILE A 47 2.38 -10.88 5.02
CA ILE A 47 1.19 -10.26 5.64
C ILE A 47 0.10 -11.31 5.85
N GLN A 48 -0.23 -12.12 4.85
CA GLN A 48 -1.22 -13.21 4.98
C GLN A 48 -0.83 -14.21 6.07
N ALA A 49 0.45 -14.60 6.14
CA ALA A 49 0.97 -15.52 7.15
C ALA A 49 0.77 -15.00 8.60
N VAL A 50 0.74 -13.68 8.83
CA VAL A 50 0.41 -13.11 10.14
C VAL A 50 -1.03 -13.46 10.55
N PHE A 51 -1.98 -13.30 9.64
CA PHE A 51 -3.39 -13.63 9.90
C PHE A 51 -3.60 -15.14 10.08
N ASP A 52 -2.85 -15.95 9.35
CA ASP A 52 -2.91 -17.41 9.44
C ASP A 52 -2.12 -17.98 10.63
N LYS A 53 -1.40 -17.12 11.37
CA LYS A 53 -0.49 -17.50 12.46
C LYS A 53 0.59 -18.49 12.02
N ASP A 54 1.00 -18.43 10.76
CA ASP A 54 2.03 -19.29 10.18
C ASP A 54 3.44 -18.76 10.48
N ALA A 55 3.90 -19.06 11.70
CA ALA A 55 5.26 -18.71 12.14
C ALA A 55 6.37 -19.40 11.33
N THR A 56 6.08 -20.47 10.58
CA THR A 56 7.08 -21.22 9.81
C THR A 56 7.49 -20.43 8.57
N SER A 57 6.50 -19.95 7.81
CA SER A 57 6.72 -19.10 6.63
C SER A 57 7.44 -17.79 7.00
N MET A 58 7.14 -17.23 8.18
CA MET A 58 7.80 -16.04 8.69
C MET A 58 9.30 -16.27 8.98
N LYS A 59 9.63 -17.34 9.72
CA LYS A 59 11.02 -17.66 10.08
C LYS A 59 11.91 -17.89 8.87
N LYS A 60 11.41 -18.60 7.85
CA LYS A 60 12.18 -18.90 6.61
C LYS A 60 12.67 -17.63 5.89
N ASN A 61 11.91 -16.54 6.01
CA ASN A 61 12.15 -15.31 5.26
C ASN A 61 12.82 -14.22 6.10
N THR A 62 13.06 -14.43 7.39
CA THR A 62 13.64 -13.43 8.30
C THR A 62 15.16 -13.44 8.28
N VAL A 63 15.79 -12.26 8.45
CA VAL A 63 17.23 -12.16 8.71
C VAL A 63 17.54 -12.58 10.15
N GLY A 64 18.35 -13.63 10.30
CA GLY A 64 18.76 -14.15 11.61
C GLY A 64 17.72 -15.06 12.27
N ASN A 65 18.10 -15.68 13.40
CA ASN A 65 17.25 -16.59 14.18
C ASN A 65 16.47 -15.86 15.30
N GLN A 66 16.25 -14.55 15.15
CA GLN A 66 15.55 -13.76 16.16
C GLN A 66 14.08 -14.21 16.23
N PRO A 67 13.50 -14.34 17.44
CA PRO A 67 12.06 -14.53 17.58
C PRO A 67 11.35 -13.28 17.02
N LEU A 68 10.46 -13.45 16.04
CA LEU A 68 9.50 -12.41 15.69
C LEU A 68 8.32 -12.49 16.65
N ASP A 69 8.04 -11.38 17.33
CA ASP A 69 6.79 -11.19 18.03
C ASP A 69 5.72 -10.78 17.01
N LEU A 70 4.90 -11.74 16.61
CA LEU A 70 3.89 -11.52 15.58
C LEU A 70 2.63 -10.92 16.21
N PRO A 71 2.10 -9.81 15.66
CA PRO A 71 0.82 -9.30 16.11
C PRO A 71 -0.27 -10.33 15.83
N THR A 72 -1.24 -10.40 16.73
CA THR A 72 -2.39 -11.30 16.59
C THR A 72 -3.63 -10.47 16.30
N TYR A 73 -4.32 -10.81 15.22
CA TYR A 73 -5.59 -10.21 14.84
C TYR A 73 -6.72 -11.23 15.01
N THR A 74 -7.94 -10.72 15.19
CA THR A 74 -9.15 -11.54 15.41
C THR A 74 -9.76 -11.98 14.09
N SER A 75 -9.81 -11.09 13.10
CA SER A 75 -10.39 -11.32 11.78
C SER A 75 -9.39 -12.05 10.88
N ALA A 76 -9.90 -12.86 9.94
CA ALA A 76 -9.05 -13.46 8.92
C ALA A 76 -8.70 -12.45 7.81
N TYR A 77 -7.55 -12.63 7.13
CA TYR A 77 -7.15 -11.74 6.02
C TYR A 77 -8.27 -11.58 4.96
N GLN A 78 -8.94 -12.69 4.62
CA GLN A 78 -10.03 -12.67 3.64
C GLN A 78 -11.27 -11.90 4.13
N GLU A 79 -11.53 -11.84 5.43
CA GLU A 79 -12.61 -11.03 5.98
C GLU A 79 -12.29 -9.54 5.84
N ILE A 80 -11.04 -9.16 6.13
CA ILE A 80 -10.54 -7.80 5.95
C ILE A 80 -10.68 -7.36 4.49
N VAL A 81 -10.16 -8.15 3.54
CA VAL A 81 -10.22 -7.80 2.12
C VAL A 81 -11.67 -7.71 1.63
N LYS A 82 -12.57 -8.59 2.10
CA LYS A 82 -14.00 -8.57 1.76
C LYS A 82 -14.75 -7.37 2.33
N SER A 83 -14.37 -6.88 3.51
CA SER A 83 -14.97 -5.68 4.12
C SER A 83 -14.75 -4.43 3.27
N LYS A 84 -13.66 -4.42 2.49
CA LYS A 84 -13.20 -3.28 1.70
C LYS A 84 -12.82 -2.06 2.57
N ASP A 85 -12.56 -2.26 3.86
CA ASP A 85 -12.08 -1.25 4.80
C ASP A 85 -10.58 -1.40 5.05
N TYR A 86 -9.78 -1.26 3.99
CA TYR A 86 -8.33 -1.38 4.08
C TYR A 86 -7.58 -0.55 3.03
N LEU A 87 -6.31 -0.28 3.32
CA LEU A 87 -5.32 0.26 2.39
C LEU A 87 -4.05 -0.56 2.51
N TYR A 88 -3.52 -0.95 1.35
CA TYR A 88 -2.26 -1.65 1.22
C TYR A 88 -1.35 -0.92 0.22
N GLY A 89 -0.20 -0.48 0.69
CA GLY A 89 0.78 0.21 -0.14
C GLY A 89 2.20 0.07 0.38
N ALA A 90 3.14 0.74 -0.30
CA ALA A 90 4.54 0.76 0.11
C ALA A 90 5.22 2.10 -0.08
N TYR A 91 6.28 2.29 0.71
CA TYR A 91 7.28 3.34 0.59
C TYR A 91 8.67 2.73 0.36
N TYR A 92 9.42 3.27 -0.59
CA TYR A 92 10.72 2.76 -1.01
C TYR A 92 11.85 3.66 -0.49
N GLN A 93 12.83 3.09 0.22
CA GLN A 93 13.93 3.86 0.78
C GLN A 93 15.25 3.10 0.64
N LYS A 94 16.12 3.57 -0.27
CA LYS A 94 17.44 2.97 -0.52
C LYS A 94 17.33 1.46 -0.84
N ASP A 95 17.82 0.60 0.05
CA ASP A 95 17.85 -0.85 -0.02
C ASP A 95 16.69 -1.54 0.73
N LYS A 96 15.73 -0.73 1.22
CA LYS A 96 14.59 -1.18 2.00
C LYS A 96 13.27 -0.81 1.32
N ILE A 97 12.27 -1.64 1.57
CA ILE A 97 10.88 -1.39 1.19
C ILE A 97 10.03 -1.55 2.44
N TYR A 98 9.20 -0.54 2.73
CA TYR A 98 8.26 -0.52 3.84
C TYR A 98 6.86 -0.72 3.28
N TYR A 99 6.23 -1.82 3.64
CA TYR A 99 4.86 -2.17 3.27
C TYR A 99 3.94 -1.82 4.41
N LEU A 100 2.87 -1.08 4.11
CA LEU A 100 1.91 -0.59 5.08
C LEU A 100 0.54 -1.16 4.77
N PHE A 101 -0.02 -1.88 5.74
CA PHE A 101 -1.36 -2.44 5.68
C PHE A 101 -2.21 -1.92 6.83
N THR A 102 -3.16 -1.06 6.51
CA THR A 102 -4.10 -0.48 7.48
C THR A 102 -5.49 -1.04 7.24
N PHE A 103 -6.18 -1.48 8.29
CA PHE A 103 -7.46 -2.19 8.19
C PHE A 103 -8.30 -2.07 9.47
N ILE A 104 -9.55 -2.57 9.44
CA ILE A 104 -10.41 -2.67 10.63
C ILE A 104 -10.49 -4.13 11.11
N ASP A 105 -10.03 -4.41 12.34
CA ASP A 105 -10.23 -5.69 13.02
C ASP A 105 -11.28 -5.54 14.12
N LYS A 106 -12.45 -6.18 13.96
CA LYS A 106 -13.57 -6.12 14.92
C LYS A 106 -13.82 -4.71 15.47
N GLU A 107 -14.05 -3.77 14.56
CA GLU A 107 -14.33 -2.33 14.84
C GLU A 107 -13.13 -1.51 15.31
N LYS A 108 -11.96 -2.13 15.53
CA LYS A 108 -10.73 -1.42 15.90
C LYS A 108 -9.86 -1.16 14.66
N PRO A 109 -9.43 0.09 14.42
CA PRO A 109 -8.41 0.37 13.41
C PRO A 109 -7.07 -0.25 13.80
N GLU A 110 -6.50 -1.01 12.89
CA GLU A 110 -5.20 -1.67 13.02
C GLU A 110 -4.27 -1.27 11.88
N LYS A 111 -2.97 -1.32 12.17
CA LYS A 111 -1.92 -0.91 11.24
C LYS A 111 -0.72 -1.81 11.38
N LEU A 112 -0.33 -2.42 10.28
CA LEU A 112 0.81 -3.32 10.20
C LEU A 112 1.85 -2.72 9.26
N GLU A 113 3.09 -2.68 9.73
CA GLU A 113 4.26 -2.38 8.92
C GLU A 113 5.10 -3.65 8.73
N LEU A 114 5.51 -3.89 7.49
CA LEU A 114 6.44 -4.94 7.11
C LEU A 114 7.61 -4.31 6.38
N THR A 115 8.84 -4.57 6.85
CA THR A 115 10.06 -4.07 6.20
C THR A 115 10.80 -5.21 5.53
N LEU A 116 11.02 -5.09 4.22
CA LEU A 116 11.95 -5.94 3.47
C LEU A 116 13.27 -5.18 3.24
N GLN A 117 14.39 -5.88 3.37
CA GLN A 117 15.71 -5.40 2.97
C GLN A 117 16.38 -6.43 2.06
N LYS A 118 17.15 -5.94 1.09
CA LYS A 118 17.89 -6.80 0.17
C LYS A 118 19.21 -7.24 0.82
N VAL A 119 19.37 -8.54 1.08
CA VAL A 119 20.59 -9.18 1.61
C VAL A 119 21.06 -10.22 0.60
N ASP A 120 22.31 -10.10 0.12
CA ASP A 120 22.88 -10.98 -0.92
C ASP A 120 21.95 -11.16 -2.13
N ASN A 121 21.43 -10.03 -2.63
CA ASN A 121 20.49 -9.95 -3.75
C ASN A 121 19.12 -10.66 -3.53
N THR A 122 18.83 -11.07 -2.29
CA THR A 122 17.56 -11.71 -1.91
C THR A 122 16.80 -10.81 -0.93
N TRP A 123 15.49 -10.64 -1.14
CA TRP A 123 14.65 -9.93 -0.18
C TRP A 123 14.47 -10.75 1.09
N LYS A 124 14.68 -10.11 2.24
CA LYS A 124 14.52 -10.70 3.55
C LYS A 124 13.68 -9.81 4.43
N LEU A 125 12.85 -10.44 5.27
CA LEU A 125 12.09 -9.78 6.30
C LEU A 125 13.04 -9.28 7.39
N MET A 126 13.00 -7.98 7.63
CA MET A 126 13.76 -7.31 8.70
C MET A 126 12.90 -7.04 9.92
N ALA A 127 11.67 -6.59 9.70
CA ALA A 127 10.74 -6.21 10.74
C ALA A 127 9.30 -6.48 10.30
N LEU A 128 8.49 -6.89 11.27
CA LEU A 128 7.04 -6.92 11.15
C LEU A 128 6.48 -6.44 12.48
N THR A 129 5.94 -5.23 12.49
CA THR A 129 5.52 -4.56 13.72
C THR A 129 4.20 -3.85 13.52
N PRO A 130 3.46 -3.54 14.59
CA PRO A 130 2.48 -2.46 14.52
C PRO A 130 3.14 -1.23 13.92
N TRP A 131 2.42 -0.52 13.06
CA TRP A 131 2.99 0.67 12.44
C TRP A 131 3.27 1.72 13.51
N ASN A 132 4.55 2.04 13.69
CA ASN A 132 5.02 3.09 14.58
C ASN A 132 5.95 4.02 13.78
N THR A 133 5.66 5.32 13.79
CA THR A 133 6.48 6.33 13.10
C THR A 133 7.65 6.84 13.93
N ASP A 134 7.89 6.27 15.12
CA ASP A 134 9.03 6.60 15.98
C ASP A 134 10.35 6.43 15.22
N GLY A 135 11.12 7.52 15.12
CA GLY A 135 12.41 7.55 14.42
C GLY A 135 12.34 7.91 12.93
N THR A 136 11.19 8.33 12.41
CA THR A 136 11.04 8.88 11.05
C THR A 136 10.72 10.38 11.08
N ASP A 137 11.15 11.14 10.06
CA ASP A 137 10.83 12.58 9.91
C ASP A 137 9.40 12.83 9.40
N LEU A 138 8.61 11.78 9.18
CA LEU A 138 7.28 11.84 8.60
C LEU A 138 6.24 11.39 9.64
N THR A 139 5.16 12.15 9.77
CA THR A 139 4.02 11.74 10.59
C THR A 139 3.24 10.60 9.92
N GLU A 140 2.56 9.80 10.73
CA GLU A 140 1.68 8.73 10.26
C GLU A 140 0.62 9.24 9.26
N LYS A 141 0.06 10.42 9.54
CA LYS A 141 -0.89 11.11 8.65
C LYS A 141 -0.25 11.47 7.30
N GLU A 142 1.02 11.86 7.27
CA GLU A 142 1.71 12.20 6.03
C GLU A 142 2.00 10.97 5.20
N ILE A 143 2.48 9.88 5.80
CA ILE A 143 2.72 8.63 5.08
C ILE A 143 1.40 8.01 4.61
N TYR A 144 0.37 8.02 5.46
CA TYR A 144 -0.97 7.57 5.10
C TYR A 144 -1.53 8.36 3.93
N ASN A 145 -1.38 9.69 3.94
CA ASN A 145 -1.81 10.53 2.84
C ASN A 145 -0.99 10.30 1.59
N LYS A 146 0.34 10.16 1.70
CA LYS A 146 1.20 9.89 0.55
C LYS A 146 0.82 8.58 -0.11
N ILE A 147 0.68 7.50 0.67
CA ILE A 147 0.24 6.20 0.17
C ILE A 147 -1.17 6.33 -0.39
N GLY A 148 -2.16 6.78 0.39
CA GLY A 148 -3.54 6.89 -0.08
C GLY A 148 -3.72 7.75 -1.34
N LYS A 149 -2.88 8.78 -1.52
CA LYS A 149 -2.89 9.65 -2.71
C LYS A 149 -1.94 9.19 -3.81
N GLY A 150 -1.14 8.15 -3.59
CA GLY A 150 -0.14 7.68 -4.55
C GLY A 150 0.85 8.78 -4.98
N THR A 151 1.13 9.74 -4.09
CA THR A 151 1.96 10.91 -4.41
C THR A 151 3.40 10.69 -3.95
N GLY A 152 4.33 10.58 -4.91
CA GLY A 152 5.76 10.38 -4.68
C GLY A 152 6.33 9.29 -5.59
N ASP A 153 7.54 9.52 -6.13
CA ASP A 153 8.21 8.54 -7.00
C ASP A 153 8.51 7.22 -6.27
N ASP A 154 8.65 7.31 -4.94
CA ASP A 154 8.96 6.27 -3.97
C ASP A 154 7.72 5.76 -3.20
N ILE A 155 6.50 6.08 -3.64
CA ILE A 155 5.26 5.64 -2.99
C ILE A 155 4.41 4.82 -3.96
N ARG A 156 3.82 3.71 -3.49
CA ARG A 156 2.92 2.87 -4.28
C ARG A 156 1.67 2.47 -3.51
N ILE A 157 0.54 2.44 -4.21
CA ILE A 157 -0.70 1.78 -3.76
C ILE A 157 -0.81 0.47 -4.50
N PHE A 158 -0.89 -0.64 -3.77
CA PHE A 158 -1.15 -1.95 -4.38
C PHE A 158 -2.65 -2.20 -4.44
N GLU A 159 -3.31 -2.05 -3.31
CA GLU A 159 -4.75 -2.28 -3.17
C GLU A 159 -5.37 -1.32 -2.18
N ARG A 160 -6.62 -0.95 -2.45
CA ARG A 160 -7.45 -0.14 -1.58
C ARG A 160 -8.86 -0.69 -1.63
N GLY A 161 -9.42 -0.96 -0.46
CA GLY A 161 -10.81 -1.28 -0.34
C GLY A 161 -11.69 -0.04 -0.61
N ALA A 162 -12.81 -0.24 -1.29
CA ALA A 162 -13.75 0.83 -1.66
C ALA A 162 -14.31 1.64 -0.47
N ASN A 163 -14.29 1.11 0.76
CA ASN A 163 -14.90 1.72 1.94
C ASN A 163 -13.89 2.39 2.89
N PHE A 164 -12.58 2.19 2.66
CA PHE A 164 -11.47 2.61 3.52
C PHE A 164 -11.51 4.07 4.03
N MET A 165 -12.22 4.96 3.36
CA MET A 165 -12.28 6.39 3.67
C MET A 165 -13.65 6.85 4.20
N ARG A 166 -14.52 5.91 4.58
CA ARG A 166 -15.73 6.20 5.36
C ARG A 166 -15.43 6.33 6.87
N ILE A 167 -14.18 6.17 7.26
CA ILE A 167 -13.68 6.20 8.64
C ILE A 167 -13.16 7.61 8.95
#